data_AF-A0A9D3MX34-F1
#
_entry.id   AF-A0A9D3MX34-F1
#
_cell.length_a   1.000
_cell.length_b   1.000
_cell.length_c   1.000
_cell.angle_alpha   90.00
_cell.angle_beta   90.00
_cell.angle_gamma   90.00
#
_symmetry.space_group_name_H-M   'P 1'
#
loop_
_entity.id
_entity.type
_entity.pdbx_description
1 polymer ?
#
loop_
_entity_poly.entity_id
_entity_poly.type
_entity_poly.pdbx_seq_one_letter_code
_entity_poly.pdbx_strand_id
1 'polypeptide(L)'
;IGTKTSPPKRLDVQYAPNNTSVSVSPSGEIVEGSSVTLTCSSDANPPVQNYTWYKKNDTGIWQAGSGQSLNFSNFRYWNRGQYFCEARNKHVGQNSTAVSINIEVGDRTALVWTVVGITVAVALVAAVVCMRWKKKSARRERVADTQAL
;
A
#
# COMPACT_ATOMS: atom_id res chain seq x y z
N ILE A 1 -67.48 -33.50 -4.93
CA ILE A 1 -66.33 -33.09 -4.09
C ILE A 1 -65.42 -32.22 -4.96
N GLY A 2 -65.21 -30.94 -4.62
CA GLY A 2 -64.41 -30.01 -5.42
C GLY A 2 -63.19 -29.56 -4.65
N THR A 3 -61.98 -29.84 -5.15
CA THR A 3 -60.72 -29.39 -4.56
C THR A 3 -60.35 -28.03 -5.14
N LYS A 4 -60.43 -26.97 -4.33
CA LYS A 4 -59.89 -25.65 -4.68
C LYS A 4 -58.48 -25.50 -4.10
N THR A 5 -57.51 -25.26 -4.96
CA THR A 5 -56.13 -24.94 -4.58
C THR A 5 -55.92 -23.43 -4.72
N SER A 6 -55.35 -22.78 -3.71
CA SER A 6 -55.05 -21.35 -3.79
C SER A 6 -53.88 -21.07 -4.74
N PRO A 7 -53.81 -19.87 -5.36
CA PRO A 7 -52.64 -19.47 -6.12
C PRO A 7 -51.38 -19.43 -5.25
N PRO A 8 -50.19 -19.73 -5.81
CA PRO A 8 -48.94 -19.55 -5.09
C PRO A 8 -48.68 -18.07 -4.80
N LYS A 9 -48.15 -17.76 -3.60
CA LYS A 9 -47.76 -16.40 -3.19
C LYS A 9 -46.24 -16.33 -3.03
N ARG A 10 -45.62 -15.31 -3.63
CA ARG A 10 -44.19 -15.04 -3.46
C ARG A 10 -43.96 -14.34 -2.13
N LEU A 11 -43.00 -14.83 -1.35
CA LEU A 11 -42.56 -14.20 -0.13
C LEU A 11 -41.39 -13.26 -0.44
N ASP A 12 -41.55 -11.97 -0.14
CA ASP A 12 -40.48 -10.97 -0.17
C ASP A 12 -39.98 -10.74 1.25
N VAL A 13 -38.81 -11.30 1.56
CA VAL A 13 -38.18 -11.16 2.88
C VAL A 13 -37.20 -10.01 2.82
N GLN A 14 -37.52 -8.91 3.50
CA GLN A 14 -36.66 -7.74 3.62
C GLN A 14 -35.71 -7.89 4.81
N TYR A 15 -34.45 -7.50 4.62
CA TYR A 15 -33.38 -7.59 5.60
C TYR A 15 -32.42 -6.39 5.51
N ALA A 16 -31.73 -6.13 6.62
CA ALA A 16 -30.68 -5.11 6.71
C ALA A 16 -29.50 -5.45 5.78
N PRO A 17 -28.73 -4.46 5.30
CA PRO A 17 -27.50 -4.74 4.55
C PRO A 17 -26.59 -5.66 5.35
N ASN A 18 -26.18 -6.79 4.76
CA ASN A 18 -25.42 -7.85 5.40
C ASN A 18 -24.15 -8.12 4.59
N ASN A 19 -23.16 -8.76 5.23
CA ASN A 19 -21.86 -9.05 4.63
C ASN A 19 -21.14 -7.82 4.06
N THR A 20 -21.33 -6.66 4.71
CA THR A 20 -20.73 -5.40 4.31
C THR A 20 -19.21 -5.47 4.45
N SER A 21 -18.50 -5.41 3.34
CA SER A 21 -17.05 -5.62 3.26
C SER A 21 -16.37 -4.59 2.35
N VAL A 22 -15.08 -4.38 2.60
CA VAL A 22 -14.24 -3.47 1.80
C VAL A 22 -13.16 -4.30 1.11
N SER A 23 -12.99 -4.06 -0.19
CA SER A 23 -11.90 -4.58 -1.00
C SER A 23 -10.98 -3.43 -1.45
N VAL A 24 -9.70 -3.74 -1.65
CA VAL A 24 -8.67 -2.76 -2.02
C VAL A 24 -7.99 -3.20 -3.32
N SER A 25 -7.86 -2.27 -4.26
CA SER A 25 -7.19 -2.48 -5.54
C SER A 25 -6.18 -1.35 -5.80
N PRO A 26 -4.91 -1.63 -6.13
CA PRO A 26 -4.32 -2.97 -6.25
C PRO A 26 -4.25 -3.70 -4.90
N SER A 27 -4.30 -5.02 -4.94
CA SER A 27 -4.04 -5.86 -3.76
C SER A 27 -2.53 -5.97 -3.55
N GLY A 28 -2.05 -5.71 -2.33
CA GLY A 28 -0.62 -5.81 -1.97
C GLY A 28 0.05 -4.46 -1.80
N GLU A 29 1.30 -4.36 -2.24
CA GLU A 29 2.16 -3.18 -2.07
C GLU A 29 1.56 -1.94 -2.75
N ILE A 30 1.28 -0.91 -1.96
CA ILE A 30 0.84 0.40 -2.46
C ILE A 30 2.04 1.32 -2.48
N VAL A 31 2.41 1.74 -3.69
CA VAL A 31 3.49 2.71 -3.93
C VAL A 31 2.94 4.13 -3.88
N GLU A 32 3.71 5.07 -3.32
CA GLU A 32 3.34 6.48 -3.33
C GLU A 32 3.18 7.02 -4.76
N GLY A 33 2.11 7.78 -5.00
CA GLY A 33 1.77 8.29 -6.33
C GLY A 33 0.92 7.35 -7.17
N SER A 34 0.70 6.11 -6.75
CA SER A 34 -0.15 5.16 -7.46
C SER A 34 -1.64 5.45 -7.30
N SER A 35 -2.46 4.87 -8.19
CA SER A 35 -3.91 4.90 -8.11
C SER A 35 -4.42 3.76 -7.22
N VAL A 36 -5.19 4.08 -6.19
CA VAL A 36 -5.78 3.10 -5.27
C VAL A 36 -7.30 3.26 -5.25
N THR A 37 -8.03 2.16 -5.41
CA THR A 37 -9.49 2.11 -5.33
C THR A 37 -9.92 1.21 -4.18
N LEU A 38 -10.77 1.74 -3.31
CA LEU A 38 -11.51 0.95 -2.33
C LEU A 38 -12.92 0.71 -2.84
N THR A 39 -13.43 -0.51 -2.71
CA THR A 39 -14.79 -0.85 -3.12
C THR A 39 -15.54 -1.51 -1.97
N CYS A 40 -16.71 -0.97 -1.68
CA CYS A 40 -17.63 -1.49 -0.68
C CYS A 40 -18.64 -2.43 -1.33
N SER A 41 -18.85 -3.59 -0.73
CA SER A 41 -19.83 -4.59 -1.16
C SER A 41 -20.74 -4.94 0.00
N SER A 42 -22.04 -5.03 -0.23
CA SER A 42 -23.04 -5.39 0.79
C SER A 42 -24.27 -6.01 0.11
N ASP A 43 -24.85 -7.02 0.74
CA ASP A 43 -26.08 -7.67 0.29
C ASP A 43 -27.27 -7.16 1.09
N ALA A 44 -28.31 -6.64 0.44
CA ALA A 44 -29.46 -6.06 1.12
C ALA A 44 -30.75 -6.26 0.32
N ASN A 45 -31.85 -6.51 1.02
CA ASN A 45 -33.19 -6.41 0.44
C ASN A 45 -34.08 -5.49 1.30
N PRO A 46 -34.54 -4.33 0.77
CA PRO A 46 -34.29 -3.80 -0.57
C PRO A 46 -32.83 -3.41 -0.78
N PRO A 47 -32.40 -3.20 -2.05
CA PRO A 47 -31.00 -2.93 -2.36
C PRO A 47 -30.47 -1.69 -1.65
N VAL A 48 -29.15 -1.67 -1.45
CA VAL A 48 -28.43 -0.52 -0.90
C VAL A 48 -28.66 0.69 -1.80
N GLN A 49 -29.04 1.81 -1.18
CA GLN A 49 -29.29 3.07 -1.87
C GLN A 49 -28.05 3.97 -1.82
N ASN A 50 -27.34 3.96 -0.68
CA ASN A 50 -26.23 4.86 -0.44
C ASN A 50 -25.06 4.11 0.21
N TYR A 51 -23.85 4.47 -0.23
CA TYR A 51 -22.60 4.10 0.41
C TYR A 51 -21.89 5.36 0.87
N THR A 52 -21.46 5.37 2.14
CA THR A 52 -20.71 6.47 2.74
C THR A 52 -19.37 5.96 3.23
N TRP A 53 -18.28 6.63 2.87
CA TRP A 53 -16.93 6.26 3.29
C TRP A 53 -16.49 7.08 4.48
N TYR A 54 -15.88 6.41 5.43
CA TYR A 54 -15.31 7.02 6.62
C TYR A 54 -13.84 6.66 6.75
N LYS A 55 -13.05 7.65 7.16
CA LYS A 55 -11.66 7.48 7.58
C LYS A 55 -11.60 7.60 9.09
N LYS A 56 -10.88 6.68 9.72
CA LYS A 56 -10.62 6.61 11.14
C LYS A 56 -9.11 6.73 11.40
N ASN A 57 -8.76 7.54 12.38
CA ASN A 57 -7.45 7.55 13.03
C ASN A 57 -7.63 7.66 14.55
N ASP A 58 -6.53 7.87 15.28
CA ASP A 58 -6.56 8.02 16.74
C ASP A 58 -7.29 9.29 17.22
N THR A 59 -7.40 10.31 16.36
CA THR A 59 -8.02 11.60 16.69
C THR A 59 -9.53 11.65 16.40
N GLY A 60 -10.06 10.71 15.63
CA GLY A 60 -11.49 10.67 15.33
C GLY A 60 -11.86 9.95 14.03
N ILE A 61 -13.11 10.17 13.62
CA ILE A 61 -13.72 9.62 12.41
C ILE A 61 -14.30 10.77 11.59
N TRP A 62 -13.99 10.82 10.30
CA TRP A 62 -14.55 11.80 9.36
C TRP A 62 -14.95 11.15 8.05
N GLN A 63 -15.88 11.80 7.36
CA GLN A 63 -16.33 11.34 6.05
C GLN A 63 -15.23 11.55 5.01
N ALA A 64 -14.87 10.48 4.32
CA ALA A 64 -13.85 10.47 3.27
C ALA A 64 -14.45 10.59 1.86
N GLY A 65 -15.73 10.23 1.69
CA GLY A 65 -16.42 10.30 0.41
C GLY A 65 -17.76 9.59 0.42
N SER A 66 -18.34 9.42 -0.76
CA SER A 66 -19.61 8.72 -0.99
C SER A 66 -19.54 7.92 -2.30
N GLY A 67 -20.46 6.98 -2.45
CA GLY A 67 -20.50 6.06 -3.58
C GLY A 67 -19.89 4.70 -3.26
N GLN A 68 -20.17 3.71 -4.10
CA GLN A 68 -19.76 2.33 -3.87
C GLN A 68 -18.23 2.16 -3.83
N SER A 69 -17.51 3.04 -4.52
CA SER A 69 -16.05 3.04 -4.57
C SER A 69 -15.45 4.39 -4.16
N LEU A 70 -14.33 4.35 -3.45
CA LEU A 70 -13.50 5.52 -3.11
C LEU A 70 -12.18 5.42 -3.87
N ASN A 71 -11.94 6.36 -4.79
CA ASN A 71 -10.76 6.36 -5.66
C ASN A 71 -9.76 7.44 -5.26
N PHE A 72 -8.49 7.06 -5.17
CA PHE A 72 -7.34 7.94 -4.97
C PHE A 72 -6.45 7.88 -6.20
N SER A 73 -6.47 8.90 -7.05
CA SER A 73 -5.62 8.94 -8.26
C SER A 73 -4.13 9.17 -7.98
N ASN A 74 -3.78 9.64 -6.79
CA ASN A 74 -2.41 9.91 -6.36
C ASN A 74 -2.33 9.64 -4.85
N PHE A 75 -2.07 8.38 -4.51
CA PHE A 75 -2.04 7.94 -3.11
C PHE A 75 -0.77 8.41 -2.41
N ARG A 76 -0.91 9.17 -1.32
CA ARG A 76 0.21 9.79 -0.59
C ARG A 76 0.20 9.46 0.90
N TYR A 77 1.26 9.85 1.61
CA TYR A 77 1.41 9.59 3.04
C TYR A 77 0.17 9.95 3.87
N TRP A 78 -0.47 11.08 3.61
CA TRP A 78 -1.67 11.51 4.35
C TRP A 78 -2.94 10.73 4.00
N ASN A 79 -2.95 9.98 2.89
CA ASN A 79 -4.04 9.09 2.55
C ASN A 79 -4.00 7.80 3.37
N ARG A 80 -2.88 7.45 4.01
CA ARG A 80 -2.78 6.29 4.92
C ARG A 80 -3.79 6.37 6.06
N GLY A 81 -4.23 5.22 6.55
CA GLY A 81 -5.12 5.13 7.70
C GLY A 81 -6.14 4.00 7.58
N GLN A 82 -7.12 4.01 8.49
CA GLN A 82 -8.18 3.00 8.51
C GLN A 82 -9.42 3.53 7.80
N TYR A 83 -9.98 2.73 6.91
CA TYR A 83 -11.17 3.09 6.14
C TYR A 83 -12.27 2.05 6.35
N PHE A 84 -13.50 2.51 6.50
CA PHE A 84 -14.68 1.65 6.51
C PHE A 84 -15.82 2.34 5.75
N CYS A 85 -16.76 1.55 5.25
CA CYS A 85 -17.95 2.08 4.58
C CYS A 85 -19.20 1.80 5.40
N GLU A 86 -20.18 2.69 5.35
CA GLU A 86 -21.57 2.44 5.72
C GLU A 86 -22.35 2.13 4.44
N ALA A 87 -23.00 0.97 4.39
CA ALA A 87 -23.98 0.63 3.37
C ALA A 87 -25.38 0.83 3.94
N ARG A 88 -26.21 1.65 3.29
CA ARG A 88 -27.56 1.98 3.77
C ARG A 88 -28.63 1.58 2.76
N ASN A 89 -29.57 0.74 3.18
CA ASN A 89 -30.82 0.50 2.44
C ASN A 89 -31.93 1.45 2.93
N LYS A 90 -33.15 1.31 2.39
CA LYS A 90 -34.28 2.19 2.73
C LYS A 90 -34.67 2.20 4.22
N HIS A 91 -34.21 1.21 4.99
CA HIS A 91 -34.60 1.00 6.38
C HIS A 91 -33.45 1.29 7.35
N VAL A 92 -32.24 0.79 7.06
CA VAL A 92 -31.13 0.75 8.02
C VAL A 92 -29.77 0.81 7.32
N GLY A 93 -28.77 1.36 8.04
CA GLY A 93 -27.36 1.37 7.66
C GLY A 93 -26.56 0.31 8.42
N GLN A 94 -25.58 -0.29 7.75
CA GLN A 94 -24.61 -1.20 8.36
C GLN A 94 -23.18 -0.83 7.94
N ASN A 95 -22.28 -0.77 8.92
CA ASN A 95 -20.87 -0.50 8.71
C ASN A 95 -20.11 -1.78 8.33
N SER A 96 -19.10 -1.63 7.49
CA SER A 96 -18.11 -2.67 7.22
C SER A 96 -17.09 -2.78 8.36
N THR A 97 -16.31 -3.85 8.33
CA THR A 97 -15.02 -3.88 9.04
C THR A 97 -14.08 -2.82 8.45
N ALA A 98 -13.25 -2.23 9.31
CA ALA A 98 -12.25 -1.27 8.87
C ALA A 98 -11.04 -1.98 8.24
N VAL A 99 -10.56 -1.46 7.10
CA VAL A 99 -9.33 -1.90 6.44
C VAL A 99 -8.23 -0.86 6.66
N SER A 100 -7.02 -1.32 6.99
CA SER A 100 -5.85 -0.44 7.14
C SER A 100 -5.10 -0.35 5.82
N ILE A 101 -4.84 0.87 5.36
CA ILE A 101 -4.11 1.13 4.11
C ILE A 101 -2.82 1.86 4.46
N ASN A 102 -1.70 1.28 4.06
CA ASN A 102 -0.38 1.84 4.26
C ASN A 102 0.39 1.88 2.94
N ILE A 103 1.41 2.73 2.86
CA ILE A 103 2.35 2.72 1.73
C ILE A 103 3.51 1.82 2.11
N GLU A 104 3.85 0.90 1.22
CA GLU A 104 5.10 0.16 1.30
C GLU A 104 6.13 0.93 0.48
N VAL A 105 7.24 1.26 1.15
CA VAL A 105 8.38 1.88 0.48
C VAL A 105 9.14 0.73 -0.14
N GLY A 106 8.89 0.47 -1.43
CA GLY A 106 9.63 -0.53 -2.20
C GLY A 106 11.12 -0.39 -1.93
N ASP A 107 11.78 -1.52 -1.70
CA ASP A 107 13.04 -1.62 -0.95
C ASP A 107 14.23 -0.98 -1.69
N ARG A 108 14.29 0.36 -1.69
CA ARG A 108 15.39 1.15 -2.27
C ARG A 108 16.68 0.98 -1.44
N THR A 109 16.62 0.33 -0.29
CA THR A 109 17.78 0.10 0.58
C THR A 109 18.80 -0.82 -0.10
N ALA A 110 18.37 -1.81 -0.87
CA ALA A 110 19.26 -2.72 -1.60
C ALA A 110 20.17 -1.97 -2.60
N LEU A 111 19.62 -0.98 -3.30
CA LEU A 111 20.40 -0.13 -4.22
C LEU A 111 21.40 0.75 -3.48
N VAL A 112 21.06 1.23 -2.27
CA VAL A 112 21.97 2.03 -1.46
C VAL A 112 23.13 1.18 -0.94
N TRP A 113 22.85 0.00 -0.38
CA TRP A 113 23.87 -0.90 0.15
C TRP A 113 24.82 -1.42 -0.93
N THR A 114 24.31 -1.70 -2.14
CA THR A 114 25.15 -2.09 -3.28
C THR A 114 26.10 -0.97 -3.70
N VAL A 115 25.61 0.27 -3.81
CA VAL A 115 26.46 1.43 -4.14
C VAL A 115 27.52 1.66 -3.07
N VAL A 116 27.16 1.62 -1.78
CA VAL A 116 28.11 1.76 -0.66
C VAL A 116 29.16 0.65 -0.67
N GLY A 117 28.78 -0.59 -0.95
CA GLY A 117 29.72 -1.71 -1.07
C GLY A 117 30.74 -1.50 -2.19
N ILE A 118 30.28 -1.02 -3.35
CA ILE A 118 31.15 -0.74 -4.50
C ILE A 118 32.14 0.39 -4.18
N THR A 119 31.68 1.49 -3.57
CA THR A 119 32.56 2.63 -3.26
C THR A 119 33.66 2.26 -2.27
N VAL A 120 33.33 1.45 -1.25
CA VAL A 120 34.32 0.94 -0.28
C VAL A 120 35.35 0.03 -0.97
N ALA A 121 34.91 -0.88 -1.83
CA ALA A 121 35.82 -1.78 -2.56
C ALA A 121 36.80 -0.99 -3.45
N VAL A 122 36.31 0.00 -4.20
CA VAL A 122 37.15 0.85 -5.06
C VAL A 122 38.16 1.66 -4.24
N ALA A 123 37.75 2.23 -3.11
CA ALA A 123 38.64 2.99 -2.22
C ALA A 123 39.77 2.11 -1.65
N LEU A 124 39.46 0.87 -1.26
CA LEU A 124 40.45 -0.09 -0.77
C LEU A 124 41.46 -0.47 -1.86
N VAL A 125 40.99 -0.72 -3.09
CA VAL A 125 41.87 -1.02 -4.23
C VAL A 125 42.78 0.17 -4.53
N ALA A 126 42.24 1.40 -4.56
CA ALA A 126 43.02 2.60 -4.77
C ALA A 126 44.09 2.81 -3.68
N ALA A 127 43.74 2.59 -2.41
CA ALA A 127 44.69 2.65 -1.30
C ALA A 127 45.83 1.64 -1.46
N VAL A 128 45.53 0.39 -1.84
CA VAL A 128 46.55 -0.64 -2.09
C VAL A 128 47.46 -0.29 -3.27
N VAL A 129 46.89 0.22 -4.37
CA VAL A 129 47.68 0.68 -5.53
C VAL A 129 48.57 1.85 -5.13
N CYS A 130 48.05 2.84 -4.42
CA CYS A 130 48.80 3.97 -3.89
C CYS A 130 49.94 3.52 -2.96
N MET A 131 49.68 2.57 -2.06
CA MET A 131 50.72 1.99 -1.19
C MET A 131 51.82 1.28 -2.00
N ARG A 132 51.44 0.50 -3.02
CA ARG A 132 52.40 -0.19 -3.91
C ARG A 132 53.21 0.80 -4.74
N TRP A 133 52.59 1.87 -5.23
CA TRP A 133 53.26 2.95 -5.97
C TRP A 133 54.22 3.72 -5.08
N LYS A 134 53.82 4.14 -3.87
CA LYS A 134 54.72 4.77 -2.89
C LYS A 134 55.92 3.87 -2.57
N LYS A 135 55.67 2.58 -2.31
CA LYS A 135 56.75 1.60 -2.06
C LYS A 135 57.69 1.45 -3.25
N LYS A 136 57.16 1.46 -4.48
CA LYS A 136 57.97 1.40 -5.72
C LYS A 136 58.76 2.69 -5.94
N SER A 137 58.18 3.87 -5.69
CA SER A 137 58.85 5.17 -5.80
C SER A 137 60.02 5.27 -4.82
N ALA A 138 59.79 4.96 -3.55
CA ALA A 138 60.84 4.95 -2.52
C ALA A 138 61.95 3.93 -2.81
N ARG A 139 61.64 2.83 -3.52
CA ARG A 139 62.66 1.87 -3.99
C ARG A 139 63.46 2.43 -5.19
N ARG A 140 62.83 3.18 -6.09
CA ARG A 140 63.50 3.81 -7.25
C ARG A 140 64.47 4.91 -6.82
N GLU A 141 64.05 5.76 -5.87
CA GLU A 141 64.91 6.81 -5.29
C GLU A 141 66.15 6.23 -4.62
N ARG A 142 66.01 5.18 -3.78
CA ARG A 142 67.16 4.52 -3.13
C ARG A 142 68.14 3.87 -4.12
N VAL A 143 67.66 3.32 -5.24
CA VAL A 143 68.54 2.74 -6.28
C VAL A 143 69.29 3.85 -7.04
N ALA A 144 68.64 4.99 -7.31
CA ALA A 144 69.26 6.13 -7.98
C ALA A 144 70.41 6.73 -7.14
N ASP A 145 70.26 6.86 -5.82
CA ASP A 145 71.34 7.32 -4.93
C ASP A 145 72.53 6.34 -4.88
N THR A 146 72.27 5.03 -4.99
CA THR A 146 73.33 4.00 -4.93
C THR A 146 74.17 3.94 -6.20
N GLN A 147 73.62 4.35 -7.35
CA GLN A 147 74.34 4.38 -8.63
C GLN A 147 75.06 5.72 -8.89
N ALA A 148 74.84 6.74 -8.06
CA ALA A 148 75.46 8.06 -8.15
C ALA A 148 76.71 8.21 -7.25
N LEU A 149 77.15 7.12 -6.61
CA LEU A 149 78.33 6.99 -5.74
C LEU A 149 79.35 6.07 -6.41
#